data_AF-A0A1C6FWF5-F1
#
_entry.id   AF-A0A1C6FWF5-F1
#
_cell.length_a   1.000
_cell.length_b   1.000
_cell.length_c   1.000
_cell.angle_alpha   90.00
_cell.angle_beta   90.00
_cell.angle_gamma   90.00
#
_symmetry.space_group_name_H-M   'P 1'
#
loop_
_entity.id
_entity.type
_entity.pdbx_description
1 polymer ?
#
loop_
_entity_poly.entity_id
_entity_poly.type
_entity_poly.pdbx_seq_one_letter_code
_entity_poly.pdbx_strand_id
1 'polypeptide(L)'
;MENNLRKGIILKKKRWNRLFCVLFVMMAVMSLLSGGSKKSAEKEDEETITVYLWSTKLYEKYAPYIQEQLPDINIEFVVGNNDLDFYRFLNENGGLPDIITCCRFSLHDASPLKDSLMDLSTTNAAGAVYDTYLNNFKNEDGSVNWLPVCADAHGFVVNKDLFEKYDIPLPTDYESFVSACQAFDKVGIRGFSADYSYDYTCMETLQGLSASELSSAAGRKWRTAYSDPDNTEKEGLDSTVWPEAFERLEQFIKDTRLGLDDLDMNYDSVVEMYQSGRLAMYFGSSSGVKMFQDQGINTTFLPFFQENGEKWLMTTPYFQVALNRDLTQNETRRQKAMKVLDTMLSEDAQNRIIYDGQDLLSYSQDVNLHLTEYLKDVKPVIEENHMYIRIASNDFFSVSRDVVSKMISEEYDAEQAYRSFNSQLLEEKSTSENIVLDSQKSYSNRFHSSGGNAAYSVMANTLRGIYGADVLIAAGNSFTGNVLKAGYTEKMAGNMIMPNGLLAYSCKMDGAQLKETVRNFTEGYPGGFLPFNRGSLPVFSGISVEIRETEDGYTLSKVAKDGKEIRDTDTFMVTCLATPQHMEAYPTGKNIVFDVGEFSVKDTWIENVSDGNTVLAEPEDYLTLR
;
A
#
# COMPACT_ATOMS: atom_id res chain seq x y z
N MET A 1 66.69 -46.98 11.39
CA MET A 1 66.64 -46.84 9.92
C MET A 1 65.18 -47.01 9.53
N GLU A 2 64.47 -46.06 8.91
CA GLU A 2 64.73 -44.67 8.50
C GLU A 2 63.41 -43.88 8.75
N ASN A 3 63.42 -42.63 9.24
CA ASN A 3 63.39 -41.37 8.47
C ASN A 3 62.41 -41.42 7.26
N ASN A 4 61.54 -40.46 6.94
CA ASN A 4 61.17 -39.15 7.49
C ASN A 4 59.82 -38.72 6.81
N LEU A 5 59.12 -37.59 7.03
CA LEU A 5 59.30 -36.35 7.81
C LEU A 5 57.91 -35.70 8.07
N ARG A 6 57.68 -34.99 9.19
CA ARG A 6 56.61 -33.97 9.32
C ARG A 6 57.14 -32.74 10.06
N LYS A 7 57.14 -31.57 9.40
CA LYS A 7 57.47 -30.28 10.02
C LYS A 7 56.20 -29.68 10.65
N GLY A 8 56.32 -29.14 11.87
CA GLY A 8 55.24 -28.42 12.55
C GLY A 8 55.41 -26.89 12.52
N ILE A 9 54.42 -26.17 13.04
CA ILE A 9 54.49 -24.75 13.36
C ILE A 9 53.93 -24.53 14.77
N ILE A 10 54.63 -23.73 15.59
CA ILE A 10 54.26 -23.38 16.96
C ILE A 10 53.67 -21.96 16.97
N LEU A 11 52.46 -21.79 17.50
CA LEU A 11 51.84 -20.48 17.73
C LEU A 11 52.22 -19.92 19.12
N LYS A 12 52.93 -18.79 19.16
CA LYS A 12 53.19 -18.04 20.41
C LYS A 12 51.97 -17.19 20.79
N LYS A 13 51.39 -17.42 21.97
CA LYS A 13 50.38 -16.50 22.56
C LYS A 13 51.02 -15.15 22.92
N LYS A 14 50.50 -14.07 22.33
CA LYS A 14 50.87 -12.68 22.61
C LYS A 14 50.08 -12.20 23.84
N ARG A 15 50.74 -11.79 24.93
CA ARG A 15 50.08 -11.20 26.11
C ARG A 15 49.62 -9.78 25.78
N TRP A 16 48.31 -9.52 25.86
CA TRP A 16 47.75 -8.17 25.81
C TRP A 16 47.83 -7.51 27.20
N ASN A 17 48.21 -6.23 27.27
CA ASN A 17 48.36 -5.50 28.52
C ASN A 17 46.99 -5.11 29.11
N ARG A 18 46.67 -5.65 30.31
CA ARG A 18 45.40 -5.38 31.03
C ARG A 18 45.10 -3.89 31.25
N LEU A 19 46.13 -3.03 31.28
CA LEU A 19 45.97 -1.58 31.44
C LEU A 19 45.18 -0.93 30.27
N PHE A 20 45.31 -1.47 29.05
CA PHE A 20 44.64 -0.92 27.86
C PHE A 20 43.14 -1.24 27.87
N CYS A 21 42.76 -2.41 28.38
CA CYS A 21 41.35 -2.82 28.52
C CYS A 21 40.61 -1.96 29.55
N VAL A 22 41.25 -1.59 30.67
CA VAL A 22 40.64 -0.74 31.71
C VAL A 22 40.38 0.67 31.18
N LEU A 23 41.29 1.23 30.36
CA LEU A 23 41.09 2.52 29.70
C LEU A 23 39.95 2.49 28.66
N PHE A 24 39.82 1.41 27.89
CA PHE A 24 38.69 1.24 26.95
C PHE A 24 37.33 1.13 27.68
N VAL A 25 37.28 0.38 28.79
CA VAL A 25 36.06 0.26 29.61
C VAL A 25 35.72 1.59 30.29
N MET A 26 36.69 2.35 30.78
CA MET A 26 36.41 3.69 31.34
C MET A 26 35.92 4.69 30.28
N MET A 27 36.41 4.63 29.04
CA MET A 27 35.86 5.46 27.96
C MET A 27 34.42 5.05 27.61
N ALA A 28 34.14 3.75 27.50
CA ALA A 28 32.78 3.24 27.26
C ALA A 28 31.78 3.64 28.38
N VAL A 29 32.21 3.58 29.64
CA VAL A 29 31.39 4.00 30.79
C VAL A 29 31.20 5.52 30.84
N MET A 30 32.16 6.33 30.40
CA MET A 30 31.98 7.78 30.30
C MET A 30 31.05 8.18 29.14
N SER A 31 31.06 7.48 28.00
CA SER A 31 30.06 7.70 26.93
C SER A 31 28.64 7.30 27.34
N LEU A 32 28.47 6.38 28.30
CA LEU A 32 27.17 6.00 28.86
C LEU A 32 26.64 6.98 29.93
N LEU A 33 27.44 7.98 30.34
CA LEU A 33 27.07 8.97 31.36
C LEU A 33 26.95 10.41 30.81
N SER A 34 27.10 10.60 29.49
CA SER A 34 26.94 11.89 28.82
C SER A 34 25.95 11.82 27.64
N GLY A 35 24.71 11.44 27.92
CA GLY A 35 23.63 11.31 26.92
C GLY A 35 22.34 12.06 27.23
N GLY A 36 22.14 12.54 28.45
CA GLY A 36 20.94 13.26 28.90
C GLY A 36 20.80 14.70 28.38
N SER A 37 21.26 14.98 27.15
CA SER A 37 20.98 16.23 26.48
C SER A 37 19.66 16.08 25.73
N LYS A 38 18.65 16.87 26.09
CA LYS A 38 17.44 17.00 25.25
C LYS A 38 17.90 17.29 23.82
N LYS A 39 17.58 16.41 22.87
CA LYS A 39 17.67 16.78 21.45
C LYS A 39 16.65 17.90 21.24
N SER A 40 17.02 18.95 20.51
CA SER A 40 16.03 19.92 20.01
C SER A 40 15.16 19.25 18.95
N ALA A 41 13.89 19.62 18.87
CA ALA A 41 12.97 19.11 17.85
C ALA A 41 13.56 19.24 16.43
N GLU A 42 14.18 20.39 16.13
CA GLU A 42 14.94 20.66 14.90
C GLU A 42 16.00 19.60 14.58
N LYS A 43 16.71 19.09 15.59
CA LYS A 43 17.71 18.02 15.40
C LYS A 43 17.06 16.66 15.20
N GLU A 44 15.94 16.38 15.87
CA GLU A 44 15.16 15.16 15.62
C GLU A 44 14.60 15.19 14.19
N ASP A 45 14.11 16.35 13.71
CA ASP A 45 13.65 16.58 12.34
C ASP A 45 14.74 16.34 11.28
N GLU A 46 15.95 16.88 11.47
CA GLU A 46 17.10 16.64 10.58
C GLU A 46 17.51 15.17 10.51
N GLU A 47 17.42 14.44 11.64
CA GLU A 47 17.88 13.06 11.76
C GLU A 47 16.87 12.01 11.23
N THR A 48 15.59 12.36 11.14
CA THR A 48 14.45 11.46 10.84
C THR A 48 14.15 11.34 9.35
N ILE A 49 14.03 10.11 8.83
CA ILE A 49 13.55 9.82 7.47
C ILE A 49 12.04 9.54 7.52
N THR A 50 11.24 10.12 6.61
CA THR A 50 9.80 9.85 6.52
C THR A 50 9.48 8.86 5.39
N VAL A 51 8.65 7.85 5.69
CA VAL A 51 8.28 6.77 4.75
C VAL A 51 6.77 6.63 4.72
N TYR A 52 6.15 6.94 3.58
CA TYR A 52 4.70 6.84 3.41
C TYR A 52 4.34 5.50 2.76
N LEU A 53 3.61 4.68 3.50
CA LEU A 53 3.13 3.35 3.11
C LEU A 53 1.69 3.44 2.63
N TRP A 54 1.40 3.01 1.41
CA TRP A 54 0.07 3.22 0.79
C TRP A 54 -1.09 2.46 1.47
N SER A 55 -0.82 1.52 2.40
CA SER A 55 -1.84 0.80 3.16
C SER A 55 -1.49 0.55 4.63
N THR A 56 -2.53 0.38 5.45
CA THR A 56 -2.42 -0.01 6.86
C THR A 56 -1.74 -1.37 7.03
N LYS A 57 -1.99 -2.34 6.12
CA LYS A 57 -1.37 -3.68 6.15
C LYS A 57 0.16 -3.62 6.10
N LEU A 58 0.71 -2.73 5.26
CA LEU A 58 2.14 -2.47 5.20
C LEU A 58 2.66 -1.83 6.50
N TYR A 59 1.93 -0.87 7.05
CA TYR A 59 2.30 -0.24 8.32
C TYR A 59 2.33 -1.23 9.50
N GLU A 60 1.43 -2.21 9.54
CA GLU A 60 1.33 -3.18 10.64
C GLU A 60 2.32 -4.36 10.54
N LYS A 61 2.77 -4.74 9.33
CA LYS A 61 3.61 -5.94 9.12
C LYS A 61 4.97 -5.68 8.48
N TYR A 62 5.05 -4.69 7.59
CA TYR A 62 6.25 -4.36 6.83
C TYR A 62 7.08 -3.28 7.54
N ALA A 63 6.47 -2.20 8.02
CA ALA A 63 7.17 -1.14 8.77
C ALA A 63 7.97 -1.65 10.01
N PRO A 64 7.43 -2.53 10.87
CA PRO A 64 8.17 -3.04 12.02
C PRO A 64 9.43 -3.82 11.60
N TYR A 65 9.36 -4.55 10.49
CA TYR A 65 10.52 -5.28 9.95
C TYR A 65 11.60 -4.33 9.43
N ILE A 66 11.23 -3.31 8.65
CA ILE A 66 12.20 -2.33 8.15
C ILE A 66 12.87 -1.60 9.33
N GLN A 67 12.11 -1.30 10.39
CA GLN A 67 12.68 -0.73 11.61
C GLN A 67 13.63 -1.69 12.36
N GLU A 68 13.27 -2.98 12.46
CA GLU A 68 14.10 -4.03 13.08
C GLU A 68 15.45 -4.18 12.36
N GLN A 69 15.47 -4.07 11.03
CA GLN A 69 16.71 -4.12 10.24
C GLN A 69 17.54 -2.82 10.32
N LEU A 70 16.91 -1.70 10.74
CA LEU A 70 17.51 -0.35 10.74
C LEU A 70 17.39 0.37 12.10
N PRO A 71 17.80 -0.23 13.23
CA PRO A 71 17.62 0.37 14.57
C PRO A 71 18.37 1.70 14.76
N ASP A 72 19.43 1.95 13.98
CA ASP A 72 20.22 3.19 14.02
C ASP A 72 19.58 4.35 13.22
N ILE A 73 18.52 4.10 12.45
CA ILE A 73 17.81 5.13 11.66
C ILE A 73 16.47 5.41 12.32
N ASN A 74 16.23 6.68 12.69
CA ASN A 74 14.91 7.12 13.10
C ASN A 74 14.04 7.24 11.85
N ILE A 75 12.99 6.41 11.76
CA ILE A 75 12.07 6.38 10.62
C ILE A 75 10.66 6.72 11.10
N GLU A 76 10.07 7.77 10.54
CA GLU A 76 8.67 8.10 10.71
C GLU A 76 7.87 7.40 9.62
N PHE A 77 7.25 6.28 9.96
CA PHE A 77 6.34 5.58 9.05
C PHE A 77 4.95 6.23 9.12
N VAL A 78 4.29 6.35 7.98
CA VAL A 78 2.97 6.97 7.88
C VAL A 78 2.10 6.10 6.98
N VAL A 79 0.84 5.88 7.36
CA VAL A 79 -0.15 5.36 6.42
C VAL A 79 -0.52 6.49 5.46
N GLY A 80 0.06 6.46 4.26
CA GLY A 80 -0.30 7.33 3.15
C GLY A 80 -1.60 6.89 2.48
N ASN A 81 -1.86 7.44 1.30
CA ASN A 81 -2.97 7.02 0.44
C ASN A 81 -2.46 6.34 -0.83
N ASN A 82 -3.29 5.46 -1.40
CA ASN A 82 -3.03 4.78 -2.67
C ASN A 82 -3.46 5.64 -3.87
N ASP A 83 -3.05 6.90 -3.87
CA ASP A 83 -3.49 7.91 -4.82
C ASP A 83 -2.36 8.92 -5.09
N LEU A 84 -2.03 9.12 -6.35
CA LEU A 84 -0.98 10.05 -6.78
C LEU A 84 -1.42 11.51 -6.64
N ASP A 85 -2.72 11.81 -6.65
CA ASP A 85 -3.23 13.18 -6.38
C ASP A 85 -2.95 13.64 -4.94
N PHE A 86 -2.95 12.70 -3.98
CA PHE A 86 -2.56 13.00 -2.61
C PHE A 86 -1.09 13.44 -2.54
N TYR A 87 -0.19 12.74 -3.23
CA TYR A 87 1.23 13.11 -3.29
C TYR A 87 1.46 14.40 -4.11
N ARG A 88 0.65 14.66 -5.13
CA ARG A 88 0.61 15.93 -5.89
C ARG A 88 0.31 17.11 -4.95
N PHE A 89 -0.77 17.01 -4.18
CA PHE A 89 -1.14 17.99 -3.16
C PHE A 89 -0.03 18.21 -2.11
N LEU A 90 0.59 17.13 -1.61
CA LEU A 90 1.73 17.24 -0.70
C LEU A 90 2.92 17.95 -1.34
N ASN A 91 3.23 17.68 -2.60
CA ASN A 91 4.32 18.33 -3.34
C ASN A 91 4.09 19.85 -3.47
N GLU A 92 2.92 20.24 -3.96
CA GLU A 92 2.53 21.65 -4.18
C GLU A 92 2.56 22.49 -2.89
N ASN A 93 2.33 21.84 -1.73
CA ASN A 93 2.23 22.49 -0.43
C ASN A 93 3.42 22.21 0.51
N GLY A 94 4.53 21.66 -0.02
CA GLY A 94 5.79 21.48 0.72
C GLY A 94 5.79 20.39 1.80
N GLY A 95 4.91 19.39 1.66
CA GLY A 95 4.72 18.28 2.59
C GLY A 95 5.17 16.89 2.09
N LEU A 96 5.88 16.81 0.97
CA LEU A 96 6.28 15.54 0.34
C LEU A 96 7.31 14.78 1.21
N PRO A 97 7.10 13.48 1.51
CA PRO A 97 8.00 12.72 2.38
C PRO A 97 9.32 12.32 1.69
N ASP A 98 10.30 11.83 2.46
CA ASP A 98 11.58 11.38 1.88
C ASP A 98 11.41 10.16 0.96
N ILE A 99 10.55 9.20 1.35
CA ILE A 99 10.23 8.00 0.59
C ILE A 99 8.70 7.87 0.46
N ILE A 100 8.25 7.67 -0.78
CA ILE A 100 6.85 7.49 -1.16
C ILE A 100 6.64 6.06 -1.63
N THR A 101 5.49 5.45 -1.30
CA THR A 101 5.04 4.22 -1.94
C THR A 101 3.64 4.37 -2.54
N CYS A 102 3.37 3.61 -3.60
CA CYS A 102 2.05 3.50 -4.23
C CYS A 102 1.78 2.05 -4.67
N CYS A 103 0.52 1.77 -5.03
CA CYS A 103 0.07 0.57 -5.75
C CYS A 103 -0.71 0.95 -7.03
N ARG A 104 -1.65 1.89 -6.96
CA ARG A 104 -2.37 2.41 -8.13
C ARG A 104 -1.47 3.40 -8.87
N PHE A 105 -0.65 2.85 -9.77
CA PHE A 105 0.35 3.61 -10.50
C PHE A 105 0.14 3.54 -12.02
N SER A 106 0.19 4.71 -12.65
CA SER A 106 0.53 4.88 -14.05
C SER A 106 1.64 5.93 -14.14
N LEU A 107 2.53 5.81 -15.13
CA LEU A 107 3.56 6.82 -15.33
C LEU A 107 2.94 8.17 -15.75
N HIS A 108 1.83 8.14 -16.50
CA HIS A 108 0.97 9.30 -16.79
C HIS A 108 0.54 10.07 -15.52
N ASP A 109 -0.11 9.42 -14.55
CA ASP A 109 -0.64 10.12 -13.36
C ASP A 109 0.48 10.58 -12.40
N ALA A 110 1.61 9.88 -12.43
CA ALA A 110 2.83 10.19 -11.67
C ALA A 110 3.71 11.25 -12.34
N SER A 111 3.49 11.53 -13.62
CA SER A 111 4.34 12.40 -14.45
C SER A 111 4.53 13.81 -13.85
N PRO A 112 3.51 14.47 -13.25
CA PRO A 112 3.69 15.79 -12.65
C PRO A 112 4.48 15.80 -11.32
N LEU A 113 4.86 14.62 -10.80
CA LEU A 113 5.79 14.49 -9.67
C LEU A 113 7.24 14.30 -10.13
N LYS A 114 7.51 13.99 -11.41
CA LYS A 114 8.84 13.68 -11.98
C LYS A 114 9.94 14.60 -11.42
N ASP A 115 9.77 15.90 -11.59
CA ASP A 115 10.77 16.89 -11.19
C ASP A 115 10.99 17.00 -9.68
N SER A 116 10.04 16.59 -8.85
CA SER A 116 10.16 16.58 -7.39
C SER A 116 10.78 15.29 -6.83
N LEU A 117 11.12 14.34 -7.70
CA LEU A 117 11.65 13.03 -7.31
C LEU A 117 13.11 12.86 -7.77
N MET A 118 13.86 12.03 -7.07
CA MET A 118 15.21 11.65 -7.46
C MET A 118 15.17 10.83 -8.76
N ASP A 119 16.09 11.07 -9.68
CA ASP A 119 16.40 10.10 -10.72
C ASP A 119 17.22 8.94 -10.13
N LEU A 120 16.68 7.73 -10.25
CA LEU A 120 17.25 6.48 -9.77
C LEU A 120 17.86 5.64 -10.90
N SER A 121 17.81 6.12 -12.16
CA SER A 121 18.26 5.40 -13.37
C SER A 121 19.70 4.85 -13.31
N THR A 122 20.57 5.48 -12.51
CA THR A 122 21.98 5.11 -12.35
C THR A 122 22.28 4.30 -11.07
N THR A 123 21.24 3.90 -10.34
CA THR A 123 21.38 3.13 -9.09
C THR A 123 21.35 1.62 -9.31
N ASN A 124 21.97 0.86 -8.41
CA ASN A 124 21.86 -0.60 -8.40
C ASN A 124 20.39 -1.06 -8.28
N ALA A 125 19.56 -0.32 -7.54
CA ALA A 125 18.15 -0.63 -7.35
C ALA A 125 17.35 -0.56 -8.67
N ALA A 126 17.68 0.37 -9.57
CA ALA A 126 17.13 0.37 -10.94
C ALA A 126 17.73 -0.77 -11.78
N GLY A 127 19.04 -0.98 -11.70
CA GLY A 127 19.74 -2.03 -12.47
C GLY A 127 19.36 -3.47 -12.12
N ALA A 128 18.75 -3.70 -10.94
CA ALA A 128 18.22 -4.99 -10.54
C ALA A 128 16.87 -5.31 -11.21
N VAL A 129 16.08 -4.31 -11.61
CA VAL A 129 14.77 -4.53 -12.25
C VAL A 129 14.97 -5.08 -13.68
N TYR A 130 14.15 -6.04 -14.12
CA TYR A 130 14.17 -6.46 -15.52
C TYR A 130 13.75 -5.29 -16.44
N ASP A 131 14.50 -5.04 -17.52
CA ASP A 131 14.26 -3.95 -18.48
C ASP A 131 12.81 -3.93 -19.02
N THR A 132 12.20 -5.10 -19.22
CA THR A 132 10.82 -5.20 -19.72
C THR A 132 9.78 -4.55 -18.78
N TYR A 133 10.06 -4.51 -17.48
CA TYR A 133 9.22 -3.83 -16.48
C TYR A 133 9.69 -2.38 -16.27
N LEU A 134 11.01 -2.17 -16.14
CA LEU A 134 11.60 -0.86 -15.88
C LEU A 134 11.28 0.17 -16.97
N ASN A 135 11.21 -0.26 -18.23
CA ASN A 135 10.88 0.63 -19.36
C ASN A 135 9.46 1.22 -19.26
N ASN A 136 8.51 0.61 -18.53
CA ASN A 136 7.18 1.17 -18.27
C ASN A 136 7.18 2.29 -17.20
N PHE A 137 8.34 2.52 -16.57
CA PHE A 137 8.58 3.50 -15.49
C PHE A 137 9.62 4.56 -15.89
N LYS A 138 10.04 4.54 -17.15
CA LYS A 138 11.10 5.38 -17.71
C LYS A 138 10.50 6.53 -18.50
N ASN A 139 10.91 7.76 -18.17
CA ASN A 139 10.51 8.95 -18.93
C ASN A 139 11.23 9.01 -20.29
N GLU A 140 10.76 9.85 -21.22
CA GLU A 140 11.39 10.00 -22.55
C GLU A 140 12.86 10.42 -22.49
N ASP A 141 13.23 11.25 -21.51
CA ASP A 141 14.63 11.67 -21.26
C ASP A 141 15.54 10.54 -20.69
N GLY A 142 14.96 9.37 -20.41
CA GLY A 142 15.64 8.19 -19.90
C GLY A 142 15.76 8.10 -18.37
N SER A 143 15.28 9.11 -17.63
CA SER A 143 15.24 9.08 -16.16
C SER A 143 14.23 8.06 -15.62
N VAL A 144 14.46 7.59 -14.39
CA VAL A 144 13.61 6.65 -13.67
C VAL A 144 13.36 7.20 -12.27
N ASN A 145 12.21 7.84 -12.06
CA ASN A 145 11.86 8.45 -10.78
C ASN A 145 11.08 7.53 -9.83
N TRP A 146 10.55 6.42 -10.36
CA TRP A 146 9.80 5.40 -9.64
C TRP A 146 10.37 4.02 -9.95
N LEU A 147 10.61 3.22 -8.93
CA LEU A 147 11.02 1.82 -9.08
C LEU A 147 9.80 0.89 -8.93
N PRO A 148 9.51 0.03 -9.92
CA PRO A 148 8.58 -1.07 -9.75
C PRO A 148 9.23 -2.18 -8.91
N VAL A 149 8.55 -2.63 -7.85
CA VAL A 149 9.10 -3.63 -6.93
C VAL A 149 8.47 -5.00 -7.16
N CYS A 150 7.15 -5.08 -7.02
CA CYS A 150 6.39 -6.32 -7.20
C CYS A 150 4.94 -6.06 -7.64
N ALA A 151 4.26 -7.10 -8.11
CA ALA A 151 2.89 -7.06 -8.60
C ALA A 151 2.10 -8.34 -8.31
N ASP A 152 0.78 -8.22 -8.21
CA ASP A 152 -0.12 -9.37 -8.19
C ASP A 152 -0.38 -9.87 -9.61
N ALA A 153 -0.49 -11.18 -9.78
CA ALA A 153 -0.74 -11.84 -11.06
C ALA A 153 -2.24 -12.02 -11.28
N HIS A 154 -2.73 -11.57 -12.43
CA HIS A 154 -4.12 -11.61 -12.85
C HIS A 154 -4.27 -12.47 -14.12
N GLY A 155 -5.33 -13.27 -14.15
CA GLY A 155 -5.56 -14.32 -15.16
C GLY A 155 -6.86 -15.06 -14.86
N PHE A 156 -6.94 -16.34 -15.23
CA PHE A 156 -8.11 -17.17 -14.99
C PHE A 156 -7.94 -18.07 -13.76
N VAL A 157 -8.87 -18.00 -12.82
CA VAL A 157 -8.99 -18.91 -11.69
C VAL A 157 -9.96 -20.04 -12.06
N VAL A 158 -9.50 -21.29 -12.00
CA VAL A 158 -10.13 -22.43 -12.71
C VAL A 158 -10.45 -23.58 -11.78
N ASN A 159 -11.72 -23.99 -11.74
CA ASN A 159 -12.24 -25.05 -10.86
C ASN A 159 -12.01 -26.44 -11.49
N LYS A 160 -10.89 -27.09 -11.17
CA LYS A 160 -10.52 -28.37 -11.78
C LYS A 160 -11.48 -29.50 -11.43
N ASP A 161 -12.13 -29.47 -10.26
CA ASP A 161 -13.13 -30.47 -9.90
C ASP A 161 -14.30 -30.49 -10.91
N LEU A 162 -14.66 -29.34 -11.48
CA LEU A 162 -15.66 -29.27 -12.55
C LEU A 162 -15.12 -29.83 -13.88
N PHE A 163 -13.88 -29.52 -14.27
CA PHE A 163 -13.27 -30.09 -15.48
C PHE A 163 -13.17 -31.63 -15.39
N GLU A 164 -12.67 -32.15 -14.27
CA GLU A 164 -12.56 -33.59 -14.00
C GLU A 164 -13.94 -34.29 -13.94
N LYS A 165 -14.96 -33.65 -13.33
CA LYS A 165 -16.31 -34.20 -13.19
C LYS A 165 -17.07 -34.31 -14.51
N TYR A 166 -16.84 -33.40 -15.46
CA TYR A 166 -17.56 -33.34 -16.73
C TYR A 166 -16.75 -33.87 -17.93
N ASP A 167 -15.55 -34.42 -17.71
CA ASP A 167 -14.63 -34.92 -18.75
C ASP A 167 -14.27 -33.83 -19.79
N ILE A 168 -14.08 -32.59 -19.30
CA ILE A 168 -13.69 -31.44 -20.10
C ILE A 168 -12.18 -31.21 -19.87
N PRO A 169 -11.34 -31.10 -20.92
CA PRO A 169 -9.92 -30.82 -20.76
C PRO A 169 -9.68 -29.38 -20.31
N LEU A 170 -8.66 -29.16 -19.48
CA LEU A 170 -8.22 -27.81 -19.11
C LEU A 170 -7.71 -27.05 -20.36
N PRO A 171 -8.02 -25.75 -20.51
CA PRO A 171 -7.55 -24.96 -21.64
C PRO A 171 -6.02 -24.87 -21.72
N THR A 172 -5.50 -24.98 -22.94
CA THR A 172 -4.08 -24.80 -23.26
C THR A 172 -3.79 -23.60 -24.15
N ASP A 173 -4.86 -23.02 -24.73
CA ASP A 173 -4.88 -22.02 -25.79
C ASP A 173 -6.31 -21.41 -25.87
N TYR A 174 -6.51 -20.40 -26.72
CA TYR A 174 -7.80 -19.70 -26.82
C TYR A 174 -8.93 -20.60 -27.35
N GLU A 175 -8.66 -21.43 -28.38
CA GLU A 175 -9.68 -22.33 -28.96
C GLU A 175 -10.20 -23.36 -27.94
N SER A 176 -9.31 -23.92 -27.13
CA SER A 176 -9.68 -24.84 -26.04
C SER A 176 -10.38 -24.14 -24.88
N PHE A 177 -10.04 -22.88 -24.57
CA PHE A 177 -10.77 -22.05 -23.60
C PHE A 177 -12.23 -21.83 -24.03
N VAL A 178 -12.45 -21.37 -25.27
CA VAL A 178 -13.80 -21.18 -25.83
C VAL A 178 -14.56 -22.51 -25.89
N SER A 179 -13.89 -23.59 -26.29
CA SER A 179 -14.48 -24.94 -26.31
C SER A 179 -14.92 -25.41 -24.93
N ALA A 180 -14.14 -25.13 -23.88
CA ALA A 180 -14.50 -25.44 -22.50
C ALA A 180 -15.71 -24.62 -22.04
N CYS A 181 -15.75 -23.31 -22.31
CA CYS A 181 -16.91 -22.46 -22.00
C CYS A 181 -18.20 -23.03 -22.63
N GLN A 182 -18.16 -23.32 -23.93
CA GLN A 182 -19.28 -23.91 -24.66
C GLN A 182 -19.63 -25.34 -24.22
N ALA A 183 -18.73 -26.06 -23.56
CA ALA A 183 -19.00 -27.38 -23.00
C ALA A 183 -19.73 -27.29 -21.65
N PHE A 184 -19.31 -26.37 -20.77
CA PHE A 184 -20.00 -26.12 -19.50
C PHE A 184 -21.43 -25.60 -19.69
N ASP A 185 -21.64 -24.69 -20.65
CA ASP A 185 -22.98 -24.18 -20.96
C ASP A 185 -23.96 -25.30 -21.34
N LYS A 186 -23.51 -26.35 -22.03
CA LYS A 186 -24.34 -27.51 -22.42
C LYS A 186 -24.78 -28.36 -21.23
N VAL A 187 -24.08 -28.28 -20.10
CA VAL A 187 -24.41 -28.99 -18.85
C VAL A 187 -25.00 -28.07 -17.78
N GLY A 188 -25.30 -26.80 -18.12
CA GLY A 188 -25.95 -25.83 -17.23
C GLY A 188 -25.01 -25.18 -16.21
N ILE A 189 -23.70 -25.15 -16.49
CA ILE A 189 -22.69 -24.45 -15.70
C ILE A 189 -22.19 -23.27 -16.52
N ARG A 190 -21.96 -22.12 -15.88
CA ARG A 190 -21.37 -20.96 -16.55
C ARG A 190 -19.90 -21.23 -16.86
N GLY A 191 -19.52 -21.20 -18.13
CA GLY A 191 -18.15 -21.43 -18.57
C GLY A 191 -17.16 -20.40 -18.00
N PHE A 192 -17.46 -19.12 -18.21
CA PHE A 192 -16.66 -17.98 -17.76
C PHE A 192 -17.57 -16.82 -17.32
N SER A 193 -17.14 -16.03 -16.34
CA SER A 193 -17.72 -14.72 -15.98
C SER A 193 -16.69 -13.93 -15.17
N ALA A 194 -16.97 -12.67 -14.85
CA ALA A 194 -16.17 -11.84 -13.95
C ALA A 194 -17.05 -10.74 -13.33
N ASP A 195 -16.48 -9.95 -12.43
CA ASP A 195 -17.16 -8.87 -11.71
C ASP A 195 -17.20 -7.56 -12.53
N TYR A 196 -17.84 -7.60 -13.72
CA TYR A 196 -17.91 -6.50 -14.69
C TYR A 196 -18.65 -5.24 -14.20
N SER A 197 -19.24 -5.25 -13.00
CA SER A 197 -19.68 -4.01 -12.32
C SER A 197 -18.50 -3.08 -11.96
N TYR A 198 -17.27 -3.60 -11.87
CA TYR A 198 -16.07 -2.84 -11.53
C TYR A 198 -15.24 -2.41 -12.74
N ASP A 199 -14.60 -1.25 -12.61
CA ASP A 199 -13.79 -0.62 -13.65
C ASP A 199 -12.48 -1.39 -13.94
N TYR A 200 -11.84 -1.97 -12.91
CA TYR A 200 -10.63 -2.76 -13.04
C TYR A 200 -10.84 -4.01 -13.92
N THR A 201 -11.95 -4.74 -13.75
CA THR A 201 -12.23 -5.96 -14.50
C THR A 201 -12.51 -5.68 -15.97
N CYS A 202 -13.24 -4.59 -16.28
CA CYS A 202 -13.41 -4.12 -17.65
C CYS A 202 -12.06 -3.76 -18.31
N MET A 203 -11.22 -3.00 -17.60
CA MET A 203 -9.90 -2.56 -18.09
C MET A 203 -8.94 -3.74 -18.31
N GLU A 204 -8.85 -4.64 -17.33
CA GLU A 204 -7.92 -5.77 -17.36
C GLU A 204 -8.35 -6.85 -18.34
N THR A 205 -9.65 -7.05 -18.58
CA THR A 205 -10.13 -7.91 -19.67
C THR A 205 -9.67 -7.37 -21.03
N LEU A 206 -9.93 -6.09 -21.32
CA LEU A 206 -9.56 -5.45 -22.58
C LEU A 206 -8.05 -5.54 -22.85
N GLN A 207 -7.23 -5.25 -21.85
CA GLN A 207 -5.77 -5.28 -22.00
C GLN A 207 -5.21 -6.71 -21.97
N GLY A 208 -5.79 -7.63 -21.21
CA GLY A 208 -5.28 -9.00 -21.06
C GLY A 208 -5.45 -9.87 -22.30
N LEU A 209 -6.55 -9.67 -23.04
CA LEU A 209 -6.80 -10.32 -24.35
C LEU A 209 -5.88 -9.82 -25.48
N SER A 210 -5.15 -8.73 -25.23
CA SER A 210 -4.35 -7.99 -26.21
C SER A 210 -2.92 -7.72 -25.71
N ALA A 211 -2.47 -8.52 -24.75
CA ALA A 211 -1.21 -8.33 -24.05
C ALA A 211 0.00 -8.48 -24.98
N SER A 212 -0.07 -9.33 -26.02
CA SER A 212 1.00 -9.46 -27.02
C SER A 212 1.14 -8.21 -27.91
N GLU A 213 0.03 -7.58 -28.30
CA GLU A 213 0.00 -6.42 -29.19
C GLU A 213 0.37 -5.15 -28.42
N LEU A 214 -0.13 -5.02 -27.19
CA LEU A 214 0.25 -3.96 -26.26
C LEU A 214 1.73 -4.09 -25.82
N SER A 215 2.27 -5.31 -25.76
CA SER A 215 3.70 -5.57 -25.55
C SER A 215 4.56 -5.45 -26.80
N SER A 216 3.96 -5.29 -27.99
CA SER A 216 4.69 -5.17 -29.26
C SER A 216 5.52 -3.88 -29.34
N ALA A 217 6.35 -3.75 -30.38
CA ALA A 217 7.09 -2.51 -30.62
C ALA A 217 6.16 -1.30 -30.89
N ALA A 218 4.96 -1.52 -31.43
CA ALA A 218 3.96 -0.46 -31.62
C ALA A 218 3.29 -0.12 -30.28
N GLY A 219 2.79 -1.12 -29.55
CA GLY A 219 2.12 -0.93 -28.27
C GLY A 219 2.99 -0.26 -27.22
N ARG A 220 4.27 -0.65 -27.13
CA ARG A 220 5.25 0.02 -26.25
C ARG A 220 5.50 1.47 -26.67
N LYS A 221 5.61 1.76 -27.97
CA LYS A 221 5.80 3.13 -28.47
C LYS A 221 4.60 4.03 -28.10
N TRP A 222 3.38 3.53 -28.33
CA TRP A 222 2.18 4.25 -27.93
C TRP A 222 2.10 4.44 -26.41
N ARG A 223 2.41 3.40 -25.61
CA ARG A 223 2.41 3.51 -24.14
C ARG A 223 3.38 4.60 -23.64
N THR A 224 4.57 4.73 -24.26
CA THR A 224 5.51 5.82 -23.95
C THR A 224 4.88 7.18 -24.23
N ALA A 225 4.33 7.40 -25.43
CA ALA A 225 3.68 8.67 -25.80
C ALA A 225 2.45 8.99 -24.93
N TYR A 226 1.66 7.98 -24.55
CA TYR A 226 0.53 8.11 -23.63
C TYR A 226 0.96 8.45 -22.19
N SER A 227 2.18 8.12 -21.80
CA SER A 227 2.70 8.33 -20.45
C SER A 227 3.65 9.53 -20.33
N ASP A 228 3.86 10.29 -21.41
CA ASP A 228 4.86 11.35 -21.46
C ASP A 228 4.43 12.61 -20.68
N PRO A 229 5.16 13.03 -19.60
CA PRO A 229 4.92 14.30 -18.92
C PRO A 229 5.07 15.53 -19.81
N ASP A 230 5.91 15.46 -20.84
CA ASP A 230 6.28 16.62 -21.66
C ASP A 230 5.28 16.85 -22.84
N ASN A 231 4.29 15.95 -23.00
CA ASN A 231 3.25 16.07 -24.02
C ASN A 231 2.20 17.12 -23.65
N THR A 232 2.10 18.18 -24.47
CA THR A 232 1.18 19.31 -24.23
C THR A 232 -0.25 19.06 -24.70
N GLU A 233 -0.49 17.98 -25.43
CA GLU A 233 -1.82 17.52 -25.83
C GLU A 233 -2.05 16.13 -25.22
N LYS A 234 -3.29 15.78 -24.86
CA LYS A 234 -3.58 14.42 -24.41
C LYS A 234 -3.37 13.45 -25.57
N GLU A 235 -2.58 12.40 -25.35
CA GLU A 235 -2.48 11.29 -26.30
C GLU A 235 -3.74 10.42 -26.20
N GLY A 236 -4.30 10.06 -27.35
CA GLY A 236 -5.44 9.17 -27.45
C GLY A 236 -5.04 7.70 -27.47
N LEU A 237 -5.91 6.84 -28.01
CA LEU A 237 -5.57 5.49 -28.45
C LEU A 237 -4.95 5.54 -29.86
N ASP A 238 -3.87 4.80 -30.10
CA ASP A 238 -3.33 4.68 -31.47
C ASP A 238 -4.28 3.90 -32.40
N SER A 239 -4.09 4.08 -33.72
CA SER A 239 -4.83 3.35 -34.75
C SER A 239 -4.11 2.08 -35.24
N THR A 240 -3.21 1.49 -34.45
CA THR A 240 -2.37 0.34 -34.84
C THR A 240 -2.64 -0.89 -33.99
N VAL A 241 -2.73 -0.73 -32.67
CA VAL A 241 -2.90 -1.79 -31.67
C VAL A 241 -4.32 -1.80 -31.10
N TRP A 242 -4.88 -0.62 -30.82
CA TRP A 242 -6.16 -0.54 -30.12
C TRP A 242 -7.38 -1.03 -30.93
N PRO A 243 -7.50 -0.83 -32.25
CA PRO A 243 -8.60 -1.40 -33.02
C PRO A 243 -8.67 -2.93 -32.89
N GLU A 244 -7.52 -3.62 -33.02
CA GLU A 244 -7.43 -5.08 -32.85
C GLU A 244 -7.81 -5.50 -31.42
N ALA A 245 -7.41 -4.73 -30.40
CA ALA A 245 -7.78 -5.00 -29.01
C ALA A 245 -9.30 -4.96 -28.77
N PHE A 246 -10.03 -4.03 -29.42
CA PHE A 246 -11.49 -3.99 -29.35
C PHE A 246 -12.15 -5.11 -30.17
N GLU A 247 -11.60 -5.47 -31.33
CA GLU A 247 -12.07 -6.63 -32.12
C GLU A 247 -11.94 -7.93 -31.31
N ARG A 248 -10.82 -8.13 -30.59
CA ARG A 248 -10.63 -9.28 -29.69
C ARG A 248 -11.56 -9.27 -28.49
N LEU A 249 -11.82 -8.11 -27.86
CA LEU A 249 -12.80 -8.01 -26.78
C LEU A 249 -14.22 -8.36 -27.28
N GLU A 250 -14.61 -7.87 -28.46
CA GLU A 250 -15.91 -8.19 -29.06
C GLU A 250 -16.05 -9.70 -29.35
N GLN A 251 -14.99 -10.33 -29.87
CA GLN A 251 -14.94 -11.77 -30.09
C GLN A 251 -15.02 -12.55 -28.76
N PHE A 252 -14.30 -12.13 -27.73
CA PHE A 252 -14.32 -12.75 -26.40
C PHE A 252 -15.71 -12.68 -25.74
N ILE A 253 -16.38 -11.53 -25.81
CA ILE A 253 -17.77 -11.34 -25.32
C ILE A 253 -18.70 -12.37 -25.98
N LYS A 254 -18.61 -12.54 -27.31
CA LYS A 254 -19.42 -13.51 -28.07
C LYS A 254 -19.09 -14.96 -27.72
N ASP A 255 -17.81 -15.30 -27.59
CA ASP A 255 -17.34 -16.67 -27.34
C ASP A 255 -17.65 -17.16 -25.93
N THR A 256 -17.55 -16.28 -24.94
CA THR A 256 -17.89 -16.56 -23.52
C THR A 256 -19.36 -16.32 -23.20
N ARG A 257 -20.10 -15.67 -24.11
CA ARG A 257 -21.49 -15.24 -23.94
C ARG A 257 -21.68 -14.33 -22.73
N LEU A 258 -20.81 -13.34 -22.56
CA LEU A 258 -21.06 -12.23 -21.65
C LEU A 258 -22.30 -11.47 -22.12
N GLY A 259 -23.13 -11.03 -21.18
CA GLY A 259 -24.35 -10.27 -21.47
C GLY A 259 -24.78 -9.43 -20.28
N LEU A 260 -26.01 -8.90 -20.33
CA LEU A 260 -26.54 -7.97 -19.33
C LEU A 260 -26.43 -8.49 -17.88
N ASP A 261 -26.68 -9.78 -17.65
CA ASP A 261 -26.60 -10.40 -16.32
C ASP A 261 -25.17 -10.34 -15.72
N ASP A 262 -24.11 -10.28 -16.54
CA ASP A 262 -22.73 -10.14 -16.06
C ASP A 262 -22.40 -8.71 -15.61
N LEU A 263 -23.14 -7.68 -16.07
CA LEU A 263 -22.90 -6.28 -15.69
C LEU A 263 -23.28 -5.98 -14.24
N ASP A 264 -24.22 -6.74 -13.68
CA ASP A 264 -24.61 -6.68 -12.27
C ASP A 264 -23.72 -7.57 -11.37
N MET A 265 -22.77 -8.34 -11.93
CA MET A 265 -21.88 -9.18 -11.14
C MET A 265 -20.84 -8.35 -10.39
N ASN A 266 -20.80 -8.54 -9.07
CA ASN A 266 -19.74 -8.07 -8.19
C ASN A 266 -18.89 -9.24 -7.68
N TYR A 267 -17.79 -8.94 -6.99
CA TYR A 267 -16.83 -9.92 -6.49
C TYR A 267 -17.49 -11.03 -5.66
N ASP A 268 -18.34 -10.65 -4.69
CA ASP A 268 -19.04 -11.61 -3.82
C ASP A 268 -19.96 -12.56 -4.60
N SER A 269 -20.59 -12.06 -5.68
CA SER A 269 -21.47 -12.87 -6.54
C SER A 269 -20.67 -13.88 -7.36
N VAL A 270 -19.51 -13.47 -7.91
CA VAL A 270 -18.58 -14.36 -8.63
C VAL A 270 -18.03 -15.43 -7.69
N VAL A 271 -17.64 -15.05 -6.46
CA VAL A 271 -17.18 -15.96 -5.41
C VAL A 271 -18.27 -16.98 -5.03
N GLU A 272 -19.52 -16.56 -4.82
CA GLU A 272 -20.65 -17.48 -4.55
C GLU A 272 -20.86 -18.47 -5.68
N MET A 273 -20.88 -17.99 -6.93
CA MET A 273 -21.08 -18.85 -8.10
C MET A 273 -19.95 -19.86 -8.28
N TYR A 274 -18.73 -19.49 -7.92
CA TYR A 274 -17.57 -20.39 -7.93
C TYR A 274 -17.66 -21.44 -6.82
N GLN A 275 -17.94 -21.02 -5.57
CA GLN A 275 -18.09 -21.89 -4.40
C GLN A 275 -19.22 -22.92 -4.56
N SER A 276 -20.34 -22.50 -5.16
CA SER A 276 -21.49 -23.36 -5.43
C SER A 276 -21.29 -24.31 -6.63
N GLY A 277 -20.15 -24.22 -7.32
CA GLY A 277 -19.86 -25.02 -8.52
C GLY A 277 -20.73 -24.67 -9.73
N ARG A 278 -21.27 -23.45 -9.76
CA ARG A 278 -22.08 -22.89 -10.86
C ARG A 278 -21.24 -22.17 -11.92
N LEU A 279 -19.97 -21.87 -11.61
CA LEU A 279 -19.00 -21.18 -12.46
C LEU A 279 -17.71 -22.01 -12.56
N ALA A 280 -17.25 -22.28 -13.78
CA ALA A 280 -16.06 -23.10 -14.02
C ALA A 280 -14.74 -22.32 -14.01
N MET A 281 -14.76 -21.11 -14.57
CA MET A 281 -13.61 -20.20 -14.66
C MET A 281 -14.07 -18.76 -14.38
N TYR A 282 -13.22 -17.94 -13.78
CA TYR A 282 -13.45 -16.50 -13.71
C TYR A 282 -12.14 -15.72 -13.82
N PHE A 283 -12.23 -14.45 -14.23
CA PHE A 283 -11.07 -13.56 -14.27
C PHE A 283 -10.77 -12.99 -12.87
N GLY A 284 -9.52 -13.08 -12.42
CA GLY A 284 -9.12 -12.52 -11.13
C GLY A 284 -7.65 -12.74 -10.77
N SER A 285 -7.33 -12.38 -9.52
CA SER A 285 -5.99 -12.52 -8.93
C SER A 285 -5.63 -13.96 -8.55
N SER A 286 -4.34 -14.27 -8.60
CA SER A 286 -3.71 -15.49 -8.08
C SER A 286 -4.16 -15.88 -6.66
N SER A 287 -4.48 -14.91 -5.80
CA SER A 287 -4.99 -15.10 -4.44
C SER A 287 -6.25 -15.96 -4.35
N GLY A 288 -7.12 -15.88 -5.35
CA GLY A 288 -8.36 -16.67 -5.40
C GLY A 288 -8.07 -18.17 -5.32
N VAL A 289 -6.94 -18.62 -5.88
CA VAL A 289 -6.59 -20.04 -5.90
C VAL A 289 -6.37 -20.58 -4.50
N LYS A 290 -5.56 -19.91 -3.67
CA LYS A 290 -5.38 -20.33 -2.27
C LYS A 290 -6.69 -20.26 -1.50
N MET A 291 -7.44 -19.16 -1.65
CA MET A 291 -8.70 -18.95 -0.95
C MET A 291 -9.68 -20.12 -1.17
N PHE A 292 -9.79 -20.62 -2.41
CA PHE A 292 -10.66 -21.76 -2.73
C PHE A 292 -10.05 -23.12 -2.39
N GLN A 293 -8.72 -23.29 -2.49
CA GLN A 293 -8.05 -24.51 -2.02
C GLN A 293 -8.19 -24.71 -0.51
N ASP A 294 -8.10 -23.65 0.30
CA ASP A 294 -8.34 -23.70 1.75
C ASP A 294 -9.80 -24.06 2.09
N GLN A 295 -10.73 -23.82 1.16
CA GLN A 295 -12.14 -24.22 1.24
C GLN A 295 -12.40 -25.64 0.71
N GLY A 296 -11.36 -26.32 0.19
CA GLY A 296 -11.43 -27.68 -0.32
C GLY A 296 -11.80 -27.82 -1.81
N ILE A 297 -11.73 -26.75 -2.60
CA ILE A 297 -11.97 -26.77 -4.05
C ILE A 297 -10.63 -26.88 -4.80
N ASN A 298 -10.47 -27.88 -5.66
CA ASN A 298 -9.28 -28.11 -6.47
C ASN A 298 -9.14 -27.02 -7.54
N THR A 299 -8.48 -25.92 -7.18
CA THR A 299 -8.36 -24.73 -8.03
C THR A 299 -6.95 -24.62 -8.63
N THR A 300 -6.83 -24.13 -9.87
CA THR A 300 -5.54 -23.72 -10.48
C THR A 300 -5.65 -22.34 -11.15
N PHE A 301 -4.50 -21.79 -11.56
CA PHE A 301 -4.38 -20.52 -12.27
C PHE A 301 -3.94 -20.75 -13.72
N LEU A 302 -4.62 -20.11 -14.68
CA LEU A 302 -4.26 -20.13 -16.11
C LEU A 302 -4.00 -18.70 -16.63
N PRO A 303 -3.10 -18.54 -17.62
CA PRO A 303 -2.78 -17.24 -18.21
C PRO A 303 -3.83 -16.82 -19.25
N PHE A 304 -3.77 -15.57 -19.70
CA PHE A 304 -4.42 -15.17 -20.94
C PHE A 304 -3.77 -15.88 -22.13
N PHE A 305 -4.60 -16.38 -23.04
CA PHE A 305 -4.17 -17.00 -24.29
C PHE A 305 -4.30 -15.99 -25.44
N GLN A 306 -3.18 -15.64 -26.07
CA GLN A 306 -3.16 -14.68 -27.18
C GLN A 306 -3.33 -15.39 -28.54
N GLU A 307 -3.74 -14.64 -29.56
CA GLU A 307 -3.98 -15.16 -30.92
C GLU A 307 -2.70 -15.71 -31.59
N ASN A 308 -1.54 -15.12 -31.27
CA ASN A 308 -0.23 -15.59 -31.76
C ASN A 308 0.25 -16.89 -31.07
N GLY A 309 -0.53 -17.44 -30.13
CA GLY A 309 -0.19 -18.64 -29.35
C GLY A 309 0.66 -18.37 -28.09
N GLU A 310 1.05 -17.13 -27.83
CA GLU A 310 1.71 -16.74 -26.58
C GLU A 310 0.72 -16.80 -25.40
N LYS A 311 1.30 -16.92 -24.21
CA LYS A 311 0.59 -16.93 -22.94
C LYS A 311 1.09 -15.77 -22.13
N TRP A 312 0.19 -15.01 -21.53
CA TRP A 312 0.53 -13.80 -20.80
C TRP A 312 -0.19 -13.74 -19.47
N LEU A 313 0.51 -13.25 -18.44
CA LEU A 313 -0.11 -12.82 -17.19
C LEU A 313 -0.33 -11.31 -17.24
N MET A 314 -1.52 -10.86 -16.84
CA MET A 314 -1.73 -9.47 -16.49
C MET A 314 -1.09 -9.24 -15.12
N THR A 315 -0.38 -8.13 -14.92
CA THR A 315 0.17 -7.79 -13.60
C THR A 315 -0.33 -6.45 -13.09
N THR A 316 -0.81 -6.48 -11.85
CA THR A 316 -1.23 -5.30 -11.09
C THR A 316 -0.08 -4.83 -10.22
N PRO A 317 0.57 -3.68 -10.53
CA PRO A 317 1.60 -3.11 -9.68
C PRO A 317 1.09 -3.00 -8.24
N TYR A 318 1.83 -3.57 -7.27
CA TYR A 318 1.40 -3.62 -5.86
C TYR A 318 2.30 -2.80 -4.94
N PHE A 319 3.58 -2.69 -5.28
CA PHE A 319 4.50 -1.82 -4.57
C PHE A 319 5.42 -1.10 -5.55
N GLN A 320 5.31 0.23 -5.61
CA GLN A 320 6.20 1.12 -6.34
C GLN A 320 6.79 2.08 -5.32
N VAL A 321 8.06 2.46 -5.50
CA VAL A 321 8.75 3.35 -4.55
C VAL A 321 9.46 4.48 -5.28
N ALA A 322 9.40 5.68 -4.69
CA ALA A 322 10.13 6.85 -5.16
C ALA A 322 10.74 7.63 -3.99
N LEU A 323 11.78 8.39 -4.27
CA LEU A 323 12.52 9.21 -3.30
C LEU A 323 12.37 10.69 -3.66
N ASN A 324 12.16 11.56 -2.67
CA ASN A 324 12.06 13.00 -2.87
C ASN A 324 13.42 13.60 -3.29
N ARG A 325 13.42 14.44 -4.34
CA ARG A 325 14.61 15.10 -4.89
C ARG A 325 15.39 15.90 -3.83
N ASP A 326 14.73 16.46 -2.81
CA ASP A 326 15.38 17.24 -1.76
C ASP A 326 16.43 16.45 -0.96
N LEU A 327 16.35 15.11 -0.95
CA LEU A 327 17.42 14.26 -0.42
C LEU A 327 18.78 14.54 -1.08
N THR A 328 18.81 14.94 -2.36
CA THR A 328 20.05 15.32 -3.07
C THR A 328 20.78 16.51 -2.46
N GLN A 329 20.09 17.35 -1.67
CA GLN A 329 20.69 18.52 -1.02
C GLN A 329 21.49 18.15 0.25
N ASN A 330 21.32 16.94 0.79
CA ASN A 330 22.03 16.48 1.98
C ASN A 330 22.48 15.02 1.82
N GLU A 331 23.73 14.81 1.43
CA GLU A 331 24.31 13.49 1.18
C GLU A 331 24.23 12.53 2.38
N THR A 332 24.31 13.02 3.62
CA THR A 332 24.14 12.17 4.82
C THR A 332 22.69 11.68 4.95
N ARG A 333 21.71 12.54 4.67
CA ARG A 333 20.28 12.19 4.67
C ARG A 333 19.95 11.25 3.51
N ARG A 334 20.50 11.52 2.32
CA ARG A 334 20.42 10.67 1.14
C ARG A 334 20.95 9.26 1.40
N GLN A 335 22.11 9.12 2.03
CA GLN A 335 22.68 7.81 2.37
C GLN A 335 21.80 7.02 3.34
N LYS A 336 21.16 7.68 4.32
CA LYS A 336 20.14 7.05 5.17
C LYS A 336 18.93 6.59 4.35
N ALA A 337 18.34 7.47 3.53
CA ALA A 337 17.19 7.13 2.69
C ALA A 337 17.47 6.01 1.69
N MET A 338 18.66 5.99 1.06
CA MET A 338 19.09 4.89 0.20
C MET A 338 19.27 3.57 0.96
N LYS A 339 19.72 3.59 2.23
CA LYS A 339 19.77 2.37 3.06
C LYS A 339 18.37 1.87 3.45
N VAL A 340 17.43 2.79 3.69
CA VAL A 340 16.01 2.45 3.89
C VAL A 340 15.43 1.82 2.62
N LEU A 341 15.67 2.41 1.45
CA LEU A 341 15.28 1.87 0.15
C LEU A 341 15.85 0.46 -0.10
N ASP A 342 17.16 0.28 0.07
CA ASP A 342 17.85 -1.02 -0.10
C ASP A 342 17.24 -2.11 0.79
N THR A 343 16.94 -1.78 2.06
CA THR A 343 16.26 -2.68 2.99
C THR A 343 14.82 -2.96 2.55
N MET A 344 14.09 -1.95 2.09
CA MET A 344 12.72 -2.06 1.58
C MET A 344 12.60 -2.96 0.33
N LEU A 345 13.64 -2.99 -0.51
CA LEU A 345 13.70 -3.77 -1.74
C LEU A 345 14.22 -5.21 -1.54
N SER A 346 14.71 -5.56 -0.35
CA SER A 346 15.21 -6.91 -0.06
C SER A 346 14.16 -8.01 -0.21
N GLU A 347 14.59 -9.23 -0.54
CA GLU A 347 13.74 -10.43 -0.66
C GLU A 347 12.85 -10.64 0.58
N ASP A 348 13.45 -10.58 1.79
CA ASP A 348 12.72 -10.72 3.06
C ASP A 348 11.74 -9.57 3.33
N ALA A 349 11.98 -8.36 2.83
CA ALA A 349 11.02 -7.26 2.89
C ALA A 349 9.86 -7.50 1.92
N GLN A 350 10.14 -7.87 0.66
CA GLN A 350 9.12 -8.14 -0.34
C GLN A 350 8.20 -9.30 0.08
N ASN A 351 8.75 -10.35 0.72
CA ASN A 351 7.97 -11.45 1.30
C ASN A 351 6.97 -11.00 2.40
N ARG A 352 7.14 -9.81 3.00
CA ARG A 352 6.23 -9.23 4.01
C ARG A 352 5.21 -8.23 3.47
N ILE A 353 5.30 -7.90 2.18
CA ILE A 353 4.27 -7.12 1.47
C ILE A 353 2.97 -7.94 1.33
N ILE A 354 3.09 -9.28 1.44
CA ILE A 354 2.07 -10.30 1.24
C ILE A 354 1.37 -10.69 2.55
N TYR A 355 0.06 -10.93 2.48
CA TYR A 355 -0.66 -11.75 3.46
C TYR A 355 -1.69 -12.65 2.75
N ASP A 356 -1.96 -13.84 3.32
CA ASP A 356 -2.90 -14.85 2.82
C ASP A 356 -2.73 -15.32 1.35
N GLY A 357 -1.49 -15.39 0.86
CA GLY A 357 -1.11 -16.18 -0.32
C GLY A 357 -1.42 -15.57 -1.68
N GLN A 358 -1.36 -14.25 -1.79
CA GLN A 358 -0.94 -13.63 -3.05
C GLN A 358 0.52 -14.02 -3.33
N ASP A 359 0.79 -14.65 -4.47
CA ASP A 359 2.16 -14.81 -4.96
C ASP A 359 2.53 -13.53 -5.70
N LEU A 360 3.05 -12.53 -4.98
CA LEU A 360 3.53 -11.32 -5.63
C LEU A 360 4.78 -11.63 -6.43
N LEU A 361 4.72 -11.34 -7.72
CA LEU A 361 5.80 -11.53 -8.66
C LEU A 361 6.73 -10.32 -8.54
N SER A 362 7.97 -10.56 -8.10
CA SER A 362 9.00 -9.51 -8.04
C SER A 362 9.44 -9.14 -9.45
N TYR A 363 9.65 -7.85 -9.68
CA TYR A 363 10.25 -7.34 -10.91
C TYR A 363 11.79 -7.26 -10.83
N SER A 364 12.37 -7.66 -9.70
CA SER A 364 13.83 -7.70 -9.48
C SER A 364 14.44 -9.04 -9.88
N GLN A 365 15.60 -8.97 -10.54
CA GLN A 365 16.48 -10.10 -10.85
C GLN A 365 17.19 -10.66 -9.60
N ASP A 366 17.30 -9.86 -8.53
CA ASP A 366 17.99 -10.22 -7.30
C ASP A 366 17.09 -10.96 -6.29
N VAL A 367 15.79 -11.09 -6.57
CA VAL A 367 14.80 -11.76 -5.72
C VAL A 367 14.40 -13.09 -6.35
N ASN A 368 14.53 -14.19 -5.59
CA ASN A 368 14.09 -15.49 -6.08
C ASN A 368 12.56 -15.54 -6.14
N LEU A 369 12.03 -16.02 -7.27
CA LEU A 369 10.60 -16.26 -7.45
C LEU A 369 10.15 -17.46 -6.60
N HIS A 370 9.65 -17.19 -5.39
CA HIS A 370 8.98 -18.18 -4.54
C HIS A 370 7.53 -18.40 -5.00
N LEU A 371 7.38 -19.05 -6.16
CA LEU A 371 6.07 -19.50 -6.62
C LEU A 371 5.57 -20.66 -5.75
N THR A 372 4.36 -20.56 -5.24
CA THR A 372 3.66 -21.66 -4.58
C THR A 372 3.31 -22.77 -5.57
N GLU A 373 2.86 -23.91 -5.05
CA GLU A 373 2.44 -25.03 -5.89
C GLU A 373 1.30 -24.66 -6.87
N TYR A 374 0.45 -23.69 -6.53
CA TYR A 374 -0.68 -23.31 -7.38
C TYR A 374 -0.34 -22.36 -8.54
N LEU A 375 0.84 -21.73 -8.56
CA LEU A 375 1.35 -21.01 -9.73
C LEU A 375 2.28 -21.86 -10.62
N LYS A 376 2.48 -23.15 -10.33
CA LYS A 376 3.36 -24.03 -11.14
C LYS A 376 2.94 -24.12 -12.61
N ASP A 377 1.64 -24.04 -12.90
CA ASP A 377 1.09 -24.18 -14.25
C ASP A 377 1.37 -22.93 -15.12
N VAL A 378 1.58 -21.76 -14.49
CA VAL A 378 1.99 -20.51 -15.15
C VAL A 378 3.48 -20.17 -15.00
N LYS A 379 4.25 -20.99 -14.27
CA LYS A 379 5.70 -20.77 -14.07
C LYS A 379 6.49 -20.51 -15.37
N PRO A 380 6.27 -21.24 -16.49
CA PRO A 380 6.96 -20.95 -17.75
C PRO A 380 6.68 -19.53 -18.27
N VAL A 381 5.44 -19.03 -18.12
CA VAL A 381 5.03 -17.69 -18.55
C VAL A 381 5.81 -16.60 -17.80
N ILE A 382 6.07 -16.85 -16.50
CA ILE A 382 6.84 -15.96 -15.63
C ILE A 382 8.34 -16.03 -15.99
N GLU A 383 8.89 -17.24 -16.18
CA GLU A 383 10.29 -17.43 -16.59
C GLU A 383 10.60 -16.87 -18.00
N GLU A 384 9.62 -16.90 -18.90
CA GLU A 384 9.66 -16.26 -20.23
C GLU A 384 9.46 -14.73 -20.18
N ASN A 385 9.14 -14.16 -19.01
CA ASN A 385 8.83 -12.74 -18.78
C ASN A 385 7.61 -12.22 -19.57
N HIS A 386 6.66 -13.10 -19.92
CA HIS A 386 5.37 -12.73 -20.52
C HIS A 386 4.38 -12.22 -19.45
N MET A 387 4.79 -11.14 -18.78
CA MET A 387 3.99 -10.43 -17.77
C MET A 387 3.73 -9.01 -18.27
N TYR A 388 2.46 -8.65 -18.48
CA TYR A 388 2.08 -7.32 -18.97
C TYR A 388 1.59 -6.44 -17.82
N ILE A 389 2.29 -5.34 -17.60
CA ILE A 389 1.89 -4.34 -16.60
C ILE A 389 0.68 -3.58 -17.13
N ARG A 390 -0.48 -3.69 -16.47
CA ARG A 390 -1.69 -2.93 -16.84
C ARG A 390 -1.47 -1.43 -16.95
N ILE A 391 -2.26 -0.74 -17.76
CA ILE A 391 -2.40 0.72 -17.79
C ILE A 391 -3.50 1.08 -16.81
N ALA A 392 -3.12 1.75 -15.73
CA ALA A 392 -3.97 2.04 -14.58
C ALA A 392 -4.09 3.54 -14.30
N SER A 393 -4.19 4.38 -15.35
CA SER A 393 -4.53 5.79 -15.19
C SER A 393 -6.00 5.97 -14.85
N ASN A 394 -6.32 7.01 -14.07
CA ASN A 394 -7.66 7.21 -13.51
C ASN A 394 -8.77 7.38 -14.56
N ASP A 395 -8.44 7.96 -15.71
CA ASP A 395 -9.33 8.05 -16.86
C ASP A 395 -9.60 6.67 -17.48
N PHE A 396 -8.55 5.89 -17.76
CA PHE A 396 -8.60 4.57 -18.39
C PHE A 396 -9.57 3.63 -17.69
N PHE A 397 -9.52 3.54 -16.35
CA PHE A 397 -10.50 2.78 -15.57
C PHE A 397 -11.95 3.23 -15.85
N SER A 398 -12.22 4.54 -15.70
CA SER A 398 -13.57 5.07 -15.83
C SER A 398 -14.16 4.88 -17.23
N VAL A 399 -13.32 5.03 -18.27
CA VAL A 399 -13.71 4.86 -19.67
C VAL A 399 -13.83 3.38 -20.04
N SER A 400 -12.95 2.51 -19.54
CA SER A 400 -13.09 1.06 -19.70
C SER A 400 -14.43 0.56 -19.16
N ARG A 401 -14.88 1.00 -17.99
CA ARG A 401 -16.18 0.57 -17.47
C ARG A 401 -17.34 0.98 -18.39
N ASP A 402 -17.36 2.21 -18.86
CA ASP A 402 -18.40 2.73 -19.76
C ASP A 402 -18.41 2.01 -21.12
N VAL A 403 -17.24 1.87 -21.76
CA VAL A 403 -17.15 1.30 -23.10
C VAL A 403 -17.34 -0.22 -23.10
N VAL A 404 -16.72 -0.95 -22.16
CA VAL A 404 -16.84 -2.41 -22.09
C VAL A 404 -18.26 -2.83 -21.71
N SER A 405 -18.93 -2.10 -20.80
CA SER A 405 -20.33 -2.40 -20.47
C SER A 405 -21.27 -2.21 -21.68
N LYS A 406 -21.01 -1.21 -22.53
CA LYS A 406 -21.75 -1.00 -23.79
C LYS A 406 -21.45 -2.05 -24.86
N MET A 407 -20.26 -2.66 -24.86
CA MET A 407 -20.00 -3.82 -25.72
C MET A 407 -20.72 -5.07 -25.22
N ILE A 408 -20.73 -5.32 -23.90
CA ILE A 408 -21.44 -6.44 -23.28
C ILE A 408 -22.97 -6.32 -23.42
N SER A 409 -23.51 -5.09 -23.45
CA SER A 409 -24.94 -4.83 -23.71
C SER A 409 -25.33 -4.79 -25.19
N GLU A 410 -24.40 -5.08 -26.11
CA GLU A 410 -24.56 -4.98 -27.58
C GLU A 410 -24.89 -3.54 -28.08
N GLU A 411 -24.65 -2.51 -27.27
CA GLU A 411 -24.81 -1.10 -27.66
C GLU A 411 -23.68 -0.59 -28.57
N TYR A 412 -22.45 -1.13 -28.40
CA TYR A 412 -21.28 -0.82 -29.22
C TYR A 412 -20.69 -2.06 -29.89
N ASP A 413 -20.44 -1.94 -31.20
CA ASP A 413 -19.44 -2.78 -31.89
C ASP A 413 -18.00 -2.34 -31.58
N ALA A 414 -17.01 -3.14 -31.99
CA ALA A 414 -15.58 -2.85 -31.77
C ALA A 414 -15.13 -1.47 -32.31
N GLU A 415 -15.65 -1.02 -33.46
CA GLU A 415 -15.26 0.26 -34.06
C GLU A 415 -15.86 1.45 -33.28
N GLN A 416 -17.12 1.32 -32.86
CA GLN A 416 -17.80 2.28 -32.00
C GLN A 416 -17.16 2.38 -30.62
N ALA A 417 -16.78 1.24 -30.04
CA ALA A 417 -16.09 1.15 -28.77
C ALA A 417 -14.73 1.87 -28.82
N TYR A 418 -13.89 1.55 -29.80
CA TYR A 418 -12.61 2.24 -30.05
C TYR A 418 -12.78 3.76 -30.17
N ARG A 419 -13.72 4.21 -31.02
CA ARG A 419 -14.00 5.64 -31.24
C ARG A 419 -14.49 6.35 -29.97
N SER A 420 -15.37 5.71 -29.21
CA SER A 420 -15.92 6.24 -27.95
C SER A 420 -14.84 6.33 -26.88
N PHE A 421 -14.04 5.27 -26.69
CA PHE A 421 -12.95 5.24 -25.73
C PHE A 421 -11.93 6.36 -26.01
N ASN A 422 -11.48 6.46 -27.26
CA ASN A 422 -10.54 7.49 -27.68
C ASN A 422 -11.10 8.91 -27.45
N SER A 423 -12.38 9.15 -27.77
CA SER A 423 -13.01 10.45 -27.51
C SER A 423 -13.04 10.79 -26.02
N GLN A 424 -13.41 9.83 -25.15
CA GLN A 424 -13.53 10.06 -23.71
C GLN A 424 -12.17 10.25 -23.02
N LEU A 425 -11.09 9.63 -23.52
CA LEU A 425 -9.73 9.92 -23.03
C LEU A 425 -9.33 11.37 -23.33
N LEU A 426 -9.61 11.85 -24.55
CA LEU A 426 -9.25 13.18 -25.02
C LEU A 426 -10.08 14.31 -24.39
N GLU A 427 -11.21 14.01 -23.73
CA GLU A 427 -12.02 15.02 -23.04
C GLU A 427 -11.30 15.63 -21.83
N GLU A 428 -11.34 16.96 -21.73
CA GLU A 428 -10.87 17.70 -20.55
C GLU A 428 -11.91 17.62 -19.43
N LYS A 429 -11.60 16.89 -18.36
CA LYS A 429 -12.40 16.90 -17.12
C LYS A 429 -12.01 18.12 -16.29
N SER A 430 -12.92 19.09 -16.17
CA SER A 430 -12.73 20.24 -15.27
C SER A 430 -12.89 19.81 -13.80
N THR A 431 -11.79 19.85 -13.05
CA THR A 431 -11.71 19.40 -11.65
C THR A 431 -11.64 20.57 -10.65
N SER A 432 -12.50 21.58 -10.81
CA SER A 432 -12.68 22.60 -9.77
C SER A 432 -13.52 22.06 -8.62
N GLU A 433 -12.90 21.24 -7.76
CA GLU A 433 -13.48 20.83 -6.48
C GLU A 433 -13.52 22.02 -5.49
N ASN A 434 -14.56 22.07 -4.65
CA ASN A 434 -14.66 23.11 -3.63
C ASN A 434 -13.71 22.81 -2.45
N ILE A 435 -13.09 23.87 -1.91
CA ILE A 435 -12.35 23.80 -0.64
C ILE A 435 -13.37 23.73 0.50
N VAL A 436 -13.26 22.71 1.35
CA VAL A 436 -14.11 22.52 2.54
C VAL A 436 -13.39 22.88 3.84
N LEU A 437 -12.06 22.79 3.86
CA LEU A 437 -11.21 23.11 5.02
C LEU A 437 -10.02 23.97 4.58
N ASP A 438 -9.79 25.11 5.22
CA ASP A 438 -8.68 26.01 4.92
C ASP A 438 -7.77 26.22 6.13
N SER A 439 -6.64 25.51 6.15
CA SER A 439 -5.70 25.53 7.26
C SER A 439 -4.73 26.71 7.14
N GLN A 440 -4.77 27.61 8.14
CA GLN A 440 -3.94 28.82 8.17
C GLN A 440 -2.48 28.58 8.60
N LYS A 441 -2.14 27.37 9.04
CA LYS A 441 -0.85 26.97 9.62
C LYS A 441 -0.40 25.62 9.08
N SER A 442 0.91 25.36 9.17
CA SER A 442 1.48 24.04 8.92
C SER A 442 1.97 23.42 10.23
N TYR A 443 1.74 22.13 10.41
CA TYR A 443 2.15 21.34 11.57
C TYR A 443 2.82 20.05 11.08
N SER A 444 4.00 19.77 11.64
CA SER A 444 4.80 18.59 11.28
C SER A 444 4.17 17.29 11.80
N ASN A 445 4.23 16.25 10.97
CA ASN A 445 3.84 14.89 11.32
C ASN A 445 5.02 14.04 11.82
N ARG A 446 6.15 14.65 12.14
CA ARG A 446 7.28 13.99 12.79
C ARG A 446 7.06 13.96 14.30
N PHE A 447 7.33 12.82 14.92
CA PHE A 447 7.29 12.67 16.37
C PHE A 447 8.50 13.37 17.02
N HIS A 448 8.23 14.19 18.05
CA HIS A 448 9.25 14.76 18.93
C HIS A 448 9.19 14.16 20.33
N SER A 449 10.36 13.86 20.90
CA SER A 449 10.49 13.25 22.24
C SER A 449 9.90 14.11 23.37
N SER A 450 9.70 15.41 23.13
CA SER A 450 9.09 16.37 24.05
C SER A 450 7.94 17.14 23.39
N GLY A 451 6.80 16.47 23.22
CA GLY A 451 5.58 17.02 22.63
C GLY A 451 4.69 15.93 22.00
N GLY A 452 5.30 14.90 21.41
CA GLY A 452 4.62 13.94 20.55
C GLY A 452 4.58 14.42 19.10
N ASN A 453 3.50 14.13 18.38
CA ASN A 453 3.31 14.51 16.97
C ASN A 453 2.34 15.70 16.86
N ALA A 454 2.81 16.84 16.35
CA ALA A 454 2.03 18.09 16.34
C ALA A 454 0.82 18.04 15.38
N ALA A 455 1.00 17.53 14.15
CA ALA A 455 -0.08 17.36 13.19
C ALA A 455 -1.19 16.45 13.76
N TYR A 456 -0.79 15.34 14.38
CA TYR A 456 -1.74 14.38 14.94
C TYR A 456 -2.42 14.91 16.20
N SER A 457 -1.75 15.76 16.99
CA SER A 457 -2.36 16.47 18.11
C SER A 457 -3.48 17.41 17.64
N VAL A 458 -3.29 18.16 16.55
CA VAL A 458 -4.35 18.99 15.93
C VAL A 458 -5.58 18.17 15.58
N MET A 459 -5.39 17.03 14.91
CA MET A 459 -6.49 16.12 14.53
C MET A 459 -7.20 15.54 15.76
N ALA A 460 -6.44 15.03 16.72
CA ALA A 460 -6.97 14.46 17.96
C ALA A 460 -7.72 15.49 18.81
N ASN A 461 -7.22 16.73 18.93
CA ASN A 461 -7.86 17.81 19.66
C ASN A 461 -9.16 18.28 18.99
N THR A 462 -9.18 18.34 17.66
CA THR A 462 -10.38 18.70 16.90
C THR A 462 -11.46 17.62 17.04
N LEU A 463 -11.10 16.35 16.85
CA LEU A 463 -12.01 15.21 17.03
C LEU A 463 -12.48 15.04 18.48
N ARG A 464 -11.63 15.32 19.50
CA ARG A 464 -12.05 15.36 20.91
C ARG A 464 -13.22 16.33 21.11
N GLY A 465 -13.16 17.48 20.45
CA GLY A 465 -14.24 18.47 20.44
C GLY A 465 -15.51 17.96 19.76
N ILE A 466 -15.38 17.38 18.57
CA ILE A 466 -16.51 16.82 17.79
C ILE A 466 -17.24 15.72 18.58
N TYR A 467 -16.51 14.78 19.20
CA TYR A 467 -17.10 13.71 20.02
C TYR A 467 -17.53 14.17 21.43
N GLY A 468 -17.23 15.41 21.84
CA GLY A 468 -17.55 15.92 23.18
C GLY A 468 -16.85 15.18 24.32
N ALA A 469 -15.66 14.62 24.08
CA ALA A 469 -14.94 13.78 25.03
C ALA A 469 -14.02 14.58 25.99
N ASP A 470 -13.85 14.11 27.22
CA ASP A 470 -12.86 14.67 28.17
C ASP A 470 -11.43 14.29 27.81
N VAL A 471 -11.27 13.13 27.16
CA VAL A 471 -10.02 12.52 26.73
C VAL A 471 -10.25 11.78 25.40
N LEU A 472 -9.34 11.97 24.44
CA LEU A 472 -9.28 11.14 23.23
C LEU A 472 -7.93 10.43 23.15
N ILE A 473 -7.98 9.13 22.81
CA ILE A 473 -6.81 8.26 22.65
C ILE A 473 -6.88 7.69 21.22
N ALA A 474 -5.84 7.86 20.42
CA ALA A 474 -5.80 7.32 19.06
C ALA A 474 -4.56 6.45 18.87
N ALA A 475 -4.70 5.33 18.15
CA ALA A 475 -3.53 4.54 17.71
C ALA A 475 -2.61 5.39 16.82
N GLY A 476 -1.29 5.14 16.84
CA GLY A 476 -0.28 5.99 16.16
C GLY A 476 -0.48 6.13 14.64
N ASN A 477 -1.23 5.22 14.01
CA ASN A 477 -1.60 5.24 12.59
C ASN A 477 -2.97 5.85 12.26
N SER A 478 -3.69 6.42 13.23
CA SER A 478 -5.08 6.93 13.03
C SER A 478 -5.19 8.12 12.08
N PHE A 479 -4.09 8.85 11.86
CA PHE A 479 -4.03 10.07 11.06
C PHE A 479 -2.93 9.96 10.01
N THR A 480 -3.08 10.73 8.94
CA THR A 480 -2.21 10.67 7.76
C THR A 480 -1.51 12.00 7.52
N GLY A 481 -0.19 12.00 7.71
CA GLY A 481 0.71 13.05 7.23
C GLY A 481 0.59 14.40 7.92
N ASN A 482 1.14 15.42 7.27
CA ASN A 482 1.17 16.80 7.78
C ASN A 482 -0.20 17.47 7.68
N VAL A 483 -0.53 18.31 8.67
CA VAL A 483 -1.52 19.37 8.45
C VAL A 483 -0.78 20.53 7.78
N LEU A 484 -1.03 20.76 6.50
CA LEU A 484 -0.35 21.78 5.70
C LEU A 484 -1.10 23.11 5.75
N LYS A 485 -0.40 24.19 5.40
CA LYS A 485 -1.03 25.51 5.22
C LYS A 485 -1.67 25.58 3.82
N ALA A 486 -2.83 24.98 3.66
CA ALA A 486 -3.49 24.80 2.37
C ALA A 486 -5.02 24.76 2.51
N GLY A 487 -5.70 25.01 1.39
CA GLY A 487 -7.10 24.64 1.20
C GLY A 487 -7.20 23.16 0.79
N TYR A 488 -8.09 22.44 1.44
CA TYR A 488 -8.36 21.02 1.22
C TYR A 488 -9.74 20.85 0.58
N THR A 489 -9.83 20.07 -0.50
CA THR A 489 -11.11 19.55 -1.00
C THR A 489 -11.64 18.46 -0.07
N GLU A 490 -12.89 18.03 -0.25
CA GLU A 490 -13.49 16.96 0.57
C GLU A 490 -12.64 15.66 0.54
N LYS A 491 -12.18 15.27 -0.66
CA LYS A 491 -11.26 14.14 -0.87
C LYS A 491 -9.96 14.32 -0.09
N MET A 492 -9.35 15.52 -0.17
CA MET A 492 -8.09 15.82 0.52
C MET A 492 -8.25 15.86 2.05
N ALA A 493 -9.34 16.43 2.57
CA ALA A 493 -9.63 16.47 3.99
C ALA A 493 -9.92 15.06 4.54
N GLY A 494 -10.66 14.25 3.79
CA GLY A 494 -10.86 12.83 4.10
C GLY A 494 -9.57 12.01 4.10
N ASN A 495 -8.54 12.42 3.36
CA ASN A 495 -7.23 11.80 3.33
C ASN A 495 -6.32 12.18 4.52
N MET A 496 -6.78 13.03 5.44
CA MET A 496 -6.10 13.32 6.73
C MET A 496 -6.36 12.22 7.79
N ILE A 497 -7.39 11.40 7.58
CA ILE A 497 -7.74 10.24 8.43
C ILE A 497 -7.26 8.95 7.74
N MET A 498 -6.83 7.98 8.54
CA MET A 498 -6.40 6.65 8.06
C MET A 498 -7.46 6.00 7.14
N PRO A 499 -7.07 5.47 5.96
CA PRO A 499 -8.02 5.09 4.91
C PRO A 499 -8.92 3.87 5.18
N ASN A 500 -8.64 3.05 6.20
CA ASN A 500 -9.25 1.71 6.35
C ASN A 500 -9.99 1.51 7.69
N GLY A 501 -11.22 2.02 7.80
CA GLY A 501 -12.19 1.55 8.80
C GLY A 501 -11.90 1.92 10.26
N LEU A 502 -11.33 3.10 10.52
CA LEU A 502 -11.17 3.63 11.87
C LEU A 502 -12.56 3.94 12.48
N LEU A 503 -12.87 3.37 13.65
CA LEU A 503 -14.10 3.64 14.40
C LEU A 503 -13.79 4.36 15.72
N ALA A 504 -14.78 5.09 16.24
CA ALA A 504 -14.74 5.71 17.55
C ALA A 504 -15.42 4.82 18.61
N TYR A 505 -14.74 4.60 19.74
CA TYR A 505 -15.18 3.76 20.85
C TYR A 505 -15.26 4.61 22.12
N SER A 506 -16.46 4.98 22.53
CA SER A 506 -16.68 5.86 23.67
C SER A 506 -17.04 5.05 24.92
N CYS A 507 -16.42 5.39 26.06
CA CYS A 507 -16.75 4.79 27.36
C CYS A 507 -16.55 5.82 28.47
N LYS A 508 -17.45 5.79 29.45
CA LYS A 508 -17.23 6.51 30.70
C LYS A 508 -16.30 5.70 31.60
N MET A 509 -15.16 6.25 31.95
CA MET A 509 -14.11 5.58 32.73
C MET A 509 -13.83 6.31 34.04
N ASP A 510 -13.47 5.56 35.08
CA ASP A 510 -12.76 6.13 36.23
C ASP A 510 -11.26 6.35 35.92
N GLY A 511 -10.55 7.02 36.82
CA GLY A 511 -9.15 7.36 36.63
C GLY A 511 -8.20 6.16 36.71
N ALA A 512 -8.59 5.01 37.27
CA ALA A 512 -7.82 3.78 37.22
C ALA A 512 -8.00 3.09 35.86
N GLN A 513 -9.25 2.97 35.40
CA GLN A 513 -9.60 2.46 34.07
C GLN A 513 -8.93 3.27 32.96
N LEU A 514 -8.94 4.61 33.03
CA LEU A 514 -8.25 5.46 32.07
C LEU A 514 -6.73 5.21 32.04
N LYS A 515 -6.07 5.03 33.19
CA LYS A 515 -4.63 4.68 33.24
C LYS A 515 -4.34 3.31 32.63
N GLU A 516 -5.23 2.35 32.82
CA GLU A 516 -5.15 1.03 32.20
C GLU A 516 -5.33 1.11 30.68
N THR A 517 -6.31 1.88 30.18
CA THR A 517 -6.48 2.12 28.74
C THR A 517 -5.28 2.85 28.13
N VAL A 518 -4.77 3.90 28.75
CA VAL A 518 -3.54 4.59 28.31
C VAL A 518 -2.35 3.61 28.31
N ARG A 519 -2.27 2.69 29.27
CA ARG A 519 -1.23 1.65 29.29
C ARG A 519 -1.36 0.71 28.10
N ASN A 520 -2.55 0.16 27.86
CA ASN A 520 -2.80 -0.79 26.79
C ASN A 520 -2.47 -0.20 25.41
N PHE A 521 -2.80 1.07 25.16
CA PHE A 521 -2.42 1.75 23.91
C PHE A 521 -0.93 2.12 23.83
N THR A 522 -0.22 2.25 24.96
CA THR A 522 1.21 2.62 25.02
C THR A 522 2.14 1.42 24.93
N GLU A 523 1.82 0.35 25.66
CA GLU A 523 2.66 -0.85 25.83
C GLU A 523 2.24 -1.97 24.86
N GLY A 524 1.06 -1.83 24.23
CA GLY A 524 0.43 -2.84 23.39
C GLY A 524 -0.28 -3.94 24.20
N TYR A 525 -1.05 -4.76 23.50
CA TYR A 525 -1.71 -5.95 24.05
C TYR A 525 -1.88 -7.02 22.97
N PRO A 526 -2.03 -8.32 23.33
CA PRO A 526 -2.20 -9.38 22.34
C PRO A 526 -3.42 -9.14 21.43
N GLY A 527 -3.19 -9.08 20.12
CA GLY A 527 -4.23 -8.79 19.12
C GLY A 527 -4.55 -7.30 18.94
N GLY A 528 -4.02 -6.42 19.78
CA GLY A 528 -4.03 -4.97 19.60
C GLY A 528 -2.86 -4.45 18.77
N PHE A 529 -2.85 -3.15 18.54
CA PHE A 529 -1.70 -2.47 17.93
C PHE A 529 -0.49 -2.51 18.87
N LEU A 530 0.69 -2.84 18.33
CA LEU A 530 1.96 -2.88 19.06
C LEU A 530 2.88 -1.76 18.56
N PRO A 531 3.18 -0.72 19.37
CA PRO A 531 4.15 0.30 19.00
C PRO A 531 5.54 -0.32 18.80
N PHE A 532 6.09 -0.17 17.59
CA PHE A 532 7.37 -0.74 17.17
C PHE A 532 8.49 0.31 17.07
N ASN A 533 8.13 1.59 17.09
CA ASN A 533 9.05 2.73 17.21
C ASN A 533 8.36 3.98 17.78
N ARG A 534 9.12 5.06 17.90
CA ARG A 534 8.66 6.34 18.50
C ARG A 534 7.48 6.96 17.74
N GLY A 535 7.52 6.94 16.41
CA GLY A 535 6.44 7.45 15.54
C GLY A 535 5.12 6.66 15.69
N SER A 536 5.22 5.37 16.00
CA SER A 536 4.06 4.50 16.23
C SER A 536 3.39 4.64 17.61
N LEU A 537 3.92 5.48 18.51
CA LEU A 537 3.31 5.72 19.82
C LEU A 537 1.91 6.36 19.68
N PRO A 538 0.97 6.04 20.58
CA PRO A 538 -0.39 6.57 20.53
C PRO A 538 -0.44 8.10 20.69
N VAL A 539 -1.46 8.70 20.09
CA VAL A 539 -1.76 10.12 20.17
C VAL A 539 -2.76 10.34 21.30
N PHE A 540 -2.46 11.26 22.21
CA PHE A 540 -3.34 11.61 23.32
C PHE A 540 -3.84 13.04 23.19
N SER A 541 -5.07 13.26 23.63
CA SER A 541 -5.69 14.58 23.66
C SER A 541 -6.44 14.77 24.97
N GLY A 542 -6.21 15.89 25.65
CA GLY A 542 -6.88 16.24 26.91
C GLY A 542 -6.22 15.63 28.16
N ILE A 543 -5.10 14.92 27.97
CA ILE A 543 -4.19 14.42 28.99
C ILE A 543 -2.75 14.60 28.49
N SER A 544 -1.78 14.59 29.38
CA SER A 544 -0.37 14.42 29.05
C SER A 544 0.22 13.16 29.69
N VAL A 545 1.13 12.51 28.97
CA VAL A 545 1.63 11.17 29.28
C VAL A 545 3.16 11.16 29.34
N GLU A 546 3.73 10.56 30.38
CA GLU A 546 5.17 10.26 30.44
C GLU A 546 5.38 8.78 30.12
N ILE A 547 6.19 8.50 29.09
CA ILE A 547 6.54 7.17 28.60
C ILE A 547 8.05 6.96 28.76
N ARG A 548 8.46 5.76 29.13
CA ARG A 548 9.88 5.35 29.12
C ARG A 548 10.15 4.44 27.93
N GLU A 549 11.24 4.69 27.22
CA GLU A 549 11.78 3.76 26.22
C GLU A 549 12.69 2.73 26.92
N THR A 550 12.56 1.46 26.55
CA THR A 550 13.26 0.32 27.16
C THR A 550 13.77 -0.64 26.09
N GLU A 551 14.63 -1.58 26.45
CA GLU A 551 15.13 -2.61 25.51
C GLU A 551 14.00 -3.49 24.94
N ASP A 552 12.89 -3.64 25.68
CA ASP A 552 11.72 -4.46 25.30
C ASP A 552 10.55 -3.62 24.73
N GLY A 553 10.76 -2.34 24.42
CA GLY A 553 9.72 -1.42 23.91
C GLY A 553 9.37 -0.29 24.89
N TYR A 554 8.09 0.03 25.03
CA TYR A 554 7.63 1.22 25.76
C TYR A 554 6.91 0.91 27.08
N THR A 555 7.04 1.77 28.08
CA THR A 555 6.37 1.61 29.39
C THR A 555 5.73 2.92 29.86
N LEU A 556 4.44 2.88 30.20
CA LEU A 556 3.71 4.00 30.79
C LEU A 556 4.22 4.30 32.20
N SER A 557 4.76 5.50 32.38
CA SER A 557 5.26 6.00 33.67
C SER A 557 4.26 6.90 34.40
N LYS A 558 3.51 7.77 33.71
CA LYS A 558 2.59 8.73 34.33
C LYS A 558 1.49 9.20 33.38
N VAL A 559 0.30 9.49 33.91
CA VAL A 559 -0.80 10.18 33.21
C VAL A 559 -1.26 11.39 34.02
N ALA A 560 -1.39 12.54 33.37
CA ALA A 560 -1.82 13.79 33.98
C ALA A 560 -2.89 14.50 33.16
N LYS A 561 -3.72 15.32 33.81
CA LYS A 561 -4.62 16.31 33.20
C LYS A 561 -4.36 17.66 33.85
N ASP A 562 -4.27 18.72 33.06
CA ASP A 562 -3.96 20.09 33.51
C ASP A 562 -2.69 20.17 34.41
N GLY A 563 -1.68 19.36 34.06
CA GLY A 563 -0.41 19.25 34.80
C GLY A 563 -0.49 18.48 36.13
N LYS A 564 -1.66 17.95 36.52
CA LYS A 564 -1.87 17.18 37.75
C LYS A 564 -2.08 15.71 37.43
N GLU A 565 -1.49 14.83 38.23
CA GLU A 565 -1.66 13.39 38.07
C GLU A 565 -3.11 12.98 38.35
N ILE A 566 -3.66 12.12 37.48
CA ILE A 566 -5.06 11.69 37.56
C ILE A 566 -5.26 10.81 38.81
N ARG A 567 -6.33 11.04 39.57
CA ARG A 567 -6.70 10.21 40.72
C ARG A 567 -7.60 9.08 40.26
N ASP A 568 -7.48 7.92 40.88
CA ASP A 568 -8.23 6.72 40.49
C ASP A 568 -9.77 6.91 40.53
N THR A 569 -10.24 7.83 41.37
CA THR A 569 -11.66 8.18 41.52
C THR A 569 -12.13 9.35 40.63
N ASP A 570 -11.25 9.94 39.83
CA ASP A 570 -11.68 10.93 38.83
C ASP A 570 -12.53 10.20 37.75
N THR A 571 -13.31 10.94 36.96
CA THR A 571 -14.24 10.33 35.99
C THR A 571 -14.22 11.12 34.69
N PHE A 572 -14.15 10.40 33.57
CA PHE A 572 -13.95 10.98 32.25
C PHE A 572 -14.87 10.29 31.22
N MET A 573 -15.37 11.05 30.26
CA MET A 573 -15.80 10.51 28.97
C MET A 573 -14.57 10.31 28.09
N VAL A 574 -14.26 9.06 27.74
CA VAL A 574 -13.07 8.71 26.97
C VAL A 574 -13.51 8.19 25.61
N THR A 575 -12.92 8.69 24.53
CA THR A 575 -13.10 8.15 23.17
C THR A 575 -11.78 7.58 22.66
N CYS A 576 -11.78 6.29 22.31
CA CYS A 576 -10.67 5.61 21.67
C CYS A 576 -10.89 5.54 20.15
N LEU A 577 -9.88 5.89 19.35
CA LEU A 577 -9.89 5.70 17.90
C LEU A 577 -9.00 4.49 17.56
N ALA A 578 -9.61 3.46 16.96
CA ALA A 578 -8.95 2.21 16.63
C ALA A 578 -9.70 1.44 15.52
N THR A 579 -9.05 0.43 14.94
CA THR A 579 -9.72 -0.53 14.04
C THR A 579 -10.58 -1.51 14.84
N PRO A 580 -11.64 -2.09 14.24
CA PRO A 580 -12.44 -3.15 14.87
C PRO A 580 -11.59 -4.30 15.41
N GLN A 581 -10.66 -4.82 14.61
CA GLN A 581 -9.76 -5.92 15.00
C GLN A 581 -9.02 -5.65 16.32
N HIS A 582 -8.46 -4.45 16.51
CA HIS A 582 -7.75 -4.12 17.74
C HIS A 582 -8.70 -4.04 18.94
N MET A 583 -9.91 -3.47 18.77
CA MET A 583 -10.87 -3.34 19.86
C MET A 583 -11.60 -4.64 20.20
N GLU A 584 -11.80 -5.55 19.25
CA GLU A 584 -12.28 -6.92 19.49
C GLU A 584 -11.31 -7.72 20.36
N ALA A 585 -10.00 -7.49 20.20
CA ALA A 585 -8.95 -8.08 21.02
C ALA A 585 -8.69 -7.34 22.34
N TYR A 586 -9.36 -6.21 22.60
CA TYR A 586 -9.05 -5.36 23.75
C TYR A 586 -9.29 -6.09 25.08
N PRO A 587 -8.34 -6.07 26.03
CA PRO A 587 -8.47 -6.75 27.31
C PRO A 587 -9.59 -6.09 28.15
N THR A 588 -10.76 -6.72 28.15
CA THR A 588 -11.90 -6.29 28.96
C THR A 588 -11.64 -6.59 30.44
N GLY A 589 -11.05 -5.61 31.13
CA GLY A 589 -11.11 -5.51 32.58
C GLY A 589 -12.56 -5.53 33.06
N LYS A 590 -12.79 -5.82 34.34
CA LYS A 590 -14.15 -5.94 34.89
C LYS A 590 -14.93 -4.62 34.70
N ASN A 591 -15.90 -4.65 33.79
CA ASN A 591 -16.92 -3.62 33.53
C ASN A 591 -16.50 -2.42 32.63
N ILE A 592 -15.54 -2.56 31.71
CA ILE A 592 -15.42 -1.60 30.59
C ILE A 592 -16.30 -2.10 29.44
N VAL A 593 -17.21 -1.26 28.96
CA VAL A 593 -18.07 -1.50 27.79
C VAL A 593 -18.01 -0.24 26.93
N PHE A 594 -17.58 -0.40 25.67
CA PHE A 594 -17.51 0.70 24.72
C PHE A 594 -18.79 0.80 23.90
N ASP A 595 -19.36 1.99 23.83
CA ASP A 595 -20.33 2.37 22.81
C ASP A 595 -19.57 2.68 21.51
N VAL A 596 -19.90 1.99 20.42
CA VAL A 596 -19.27 2.16 19.11
C VAL A 596 -20.03 3.23 18.31
N GLY A 597 -19.30 4.14 17.67
CA GLY A 597 -19.88 5.14 16.77
C GLY A 597 -20.58 4.51 15.56
N GLU A 598 -21.69 5.11 15.13
CA GLU A 598 -22.48 4.66 13.97
C GLU A 598 -21.74 4.85 12.64
N PHE A 599 -20.94 5.91 12.53
CA PHE A 599 -20.17 6.27 11.34
C PHE A 599 -18.67 6.04 11.57
N SER A 600 -17.89 5.92 10.49
CA SER A 600 -16.43 5.89 10.62
C SER A 600 -15.90 7.26 11.03
N VAL A 601 -14.70 7.28 11.63
CA VAL A 601 -14.03 8.53 12.00
C VAL A 601 -13.79 9.41 10.76
N LYS A 602 -13.59 8.81 9.58
CA LYS A 602 -13.41 9.52 8.31
C LYS A 602 -14.70 10.21 7.88
N ASP A 603 -15.85 9.53 7.98
CA ASP A 603 -17.14 10.09 7.59
C ASP A 603 -17.55 11.22 8.55
N THR A 604 -17.42 11.00 9.87
CA THR A 604 -17.64 12.03 10.88
C THR A 604 -16.72 13.25 10.68
N TRP A 605 -15.46 13.03 10.30
CA TRP A 605 -14.52 14.10 9.97
C TRP A 605 -14.98 14.89 8.74
N ILE A 606 -15.31 14.19 7.65
CA ILE A 606 -15.78 14.79 6.38
C ILE A 606 -17.05 15.62 6.61
N GLU A 607 -18.05 15.08 7.29
CA GLU A 607 -19.31 15.79 7.61
C GLU A 607 -19.02 17.11 8.34
N ASN A 608 -18.18 17.09 9.37
CA ASN A 608 -17.86 18.28 10.15
C ASN A 608 -17.06 19.34 9.36
N VAL A 609 -16.16 18.95 8.45
CA VAL A 609 -15.42 19.92 7.62
C VAL A 609 -16.26 20.46 6.48
N SER A 610 -17.09 19.64 5.83
CA SER A 610 -17.96 20.05 4.71
C SER A 610 -19.05 21.04 5.13
N ASP A 611 -19.42 21.08 6.41
CA ASP A 611 -20.25 22.16 7.00
C ASP A 611 -19.58 23.55 7.01
N GLY A 612 -18.30 23.67 6.65
CA GLY A 612 -17.57 24.93 6.49
C GLY A 612 -17.30 25.71 7.78
N ASN A 613 -17.68 25.15 8.94
CA ASN A 613 -17.53 25.78 10.26
C ASN A 613 -16.40 25.18 11.11
N THR A 614 -15.77 24.09 10.67
CA THR A 614 -14.69 23.44 11.43
C THR A 614 -13.43 24.30 11.45
N VAL A 615 -13.02 24.69 12.66
CA VAL A 615 -11.74 25.34 12.93
C VAL A 615 -10.82 24.31 13.58
N LEU A 616 -9.67 24.06 12.95
CA LEU A 616 -8.65 23.16 13.49
C LEU A 616 -8.18 23.66 14.87
N ALA A 617 -8.17 22.76 15.85
CA ALA A 617 -7.62 23.04 17.17
C ALA A 617 -6.09 23.29 17.10
N GLU A 618 -5.55 24.03 18.05
CA GLU A 618 -4.09 24.11 18.23
C GLU A 618 -3.56 22.78 18.82
N PRO A 619 -2.29 22.41 18.55
CA PRO A 619 -1.67 21.24 19.15
C PRO A 619 -1.41 21.43 20.66
N GLU A 620 -1.41 20.33 21.40
CA GLU A 620 -1.07 20.22 22.83
C GLU A 620 0.18 19.34 22.98
N ASP A 621 1.14 19.70 23.86
CA ASP A 621 2.28 18.84 24.22
C ASP A 621 1.79 17.63 25.05
N TYR A 622 1.36 16.58 24.37
CA TYR A 622 0.63 15.47 24.99
C TYR A 622 1.53 14.32 25.47
N LEU A 623 2.79 14.26 25.03
CA LEU A 623 3.68 13.13 25.31
C LEU A 623 5.11 13.58 25.61
N THR A 624 5.71 13.00 26.66
CA THR A 624 7.15 13.09 26.94
C THR A 624 7.76 11.70 27.01
N LEU A 625 8.70 11.42 26.11
CA LEU A 625 9.49 10.19 26.08
C LEU A 625 10.78 10.39 26.90
N ARG A 626 11.19 9.37 27.66
CA ARG A 626 12.36 9.40 28.57
C ARG A 626 13.21 8.14 28.53
#